data_AF-A0A349FH10-F1
#
_entry.id   AF-A0A349FH10-F1
#
_cell.length_a   1.000
_cell.length_b   1.000
_cell.length_c   1.000
_cell.angle_alpha   90.00
_cell.angle_beta   90.00
_cell.angle_gamma   90.00
#
_symmetry.space_group_name_H-M   'P 1'
#
loop_
_entity.id
_entity.type
_entity.pdbx_description
1 polymer ?
#
loop_
_entity_poly.entity_id
_entity_poly.type
_entity_poly.pdbx_seq_one_letter_code
_entity_poly.pdbx_strand_id
1 'polypeptide(L)'
;VSMDELQGEIIITDEKEKALVAKLLQFEEAVQSVAREGQPHIMCSYLFELAGQFSSFYEACPILIAEDETVKQSRLKLAALTAKTIKQGLSLLGIDTLERM
;
A
#
# COMPACT_ATOMS: atom_id res chain seq x y z
N VAL A 1 -10.86 -6.78 7.27
CA VAL A 1 -11.15 -7.52 6.03
C VAL A 1 -9.89 -8.29 5.67
N SER A 2 -9.96 -9.62 5.67
CA SER A 2 -8.79 -10.44 5.33
C SER A 2 -8.55 -10.38 3.83
N MET A 3 -7.29 -10.32 3.40
CA MET A 3 -6.90 -10.20 1.98
C MET A 3 -7.46 -11.36 1.13
N ASP A 4 -7.65 -12.54 1.74
CA ASP A 4 -8.24 -13.74 1.13
C ASP A 4 -9.75 -13.63 0.84
N GLU A 5 -10.46 -12.66 1.44
CA GLU A 5 -11.89 -12.45 1.21
C GLU A 5 -12.17 -11.55 -0.01
N LEU A 6 -11.15 -10.84 -0.51
CA LEU A 6 -11.28 -9.96 -1.67
C LEU A 6 -11.02 -10.79 -2.94
N GLN A 7 -12.06 -11.09 -3.71
CA GLN A 7 -11.98 -11.72 -5.03
C GLN A 7 -12.10 -10.67 -6.14
N GLY A 8 -11.30 -10.77 -7.21
CA GLY A 8 -11.30 -9.83 -8.35
C GLY A 8 -9.89 -9.44 -8.83
N GLU A 9 -9.74 -9.10 -10.10
CA GLU A 9 -8.49 -8.59 -10.66
C GLU A 9 -8.21 -7.16 -10.20
N ILE A 10 -6.94 -6.78 -10.05
CA ILE A 10 -6.56 -5.38 -9.82
C ILE A 10 -6.71 -4.66 -11.17
N ILE A 11 -7.79 -3.92 -11.30
CA ILE A 11 -8.04 -3.04 -12.45
C ILE A 11 -7.39 -1.69 -12.14
N ILE A 12 -6.46 -1.26 -13.00
CA ILE A 12 -5.79 0.03 -12.93
C ILE A 12 -6.42 0.93 -13.98
N THR A 13 -7.12 1.96 -13.53
CA THR A 13 -7.83 2.93 -14.37
C THR A 13 -7.16 4.30 -14.37
N ASP A 14 -6.52 4.66 -13.25
CA ASP A 14 -5.94 5.98 -13.03
C ASP A 14 -4.41 5.94 -12.90
N GLU A 15 -3.75 7.05 -13.21
CA GLU A 15 -2.31 7.19 -13.02
C GLU A 15 -1.93 7.12 -11.54
N LYS A 16 -2.81 7.58 -10.63
CA LYS A 16 -2.58 7.50 -9.18
C LYS A 16 -2.59 6.05 -8.67
N GLU A 17 -3.49 5.22 -9.19
CA GLU A 17 -3.52 3.78 -8.91
C GLU A 17 -2.21 3.12 -9.38
N LYS A 18 -1.77 3.47 -10.59
CA LYS A 18 -0.52 2.94 -11.15
C LYS A 18 0.70 3.35 -10.33
N ALA A 19 0.77 4.59 -9.88
CA ALA A 19 1.87 5.09 -9.03
C ALA A 19 1.91 4.35 -7.69
N LEU A 20 0.76 4.13 -7.06
CA LEU A 20 0.66 3.36 -5.82
C LEU A 20 1.12 1.92 -6.01
N VAL A 21 0.65 1.23 -7.06
CA VAL A 21 1.06 -0.15 -7.39
C VAL A 21 2.56 -0.23 -7.64
N ALA A 22 3.13 0.69 -8.42
CA ALA A 22 4.56 0.73 -8.67
C ALA A 22 5.35 0.84 -7.36
N LYS A 23 4.89 1.67 -6.42
CA LYS A 23 5.53 1.81 -5.11
C LYS A 23 5.39 0.55 -4.26
N LEU A 24 4.24 -0.12 -4.30
CA LEU A 24 4.03 -1.39 -3.59
C LEU A 24 4.97 -2.49 -4.09
N LEU A 25 5.21 -2.58 -5.40
CA LEU A 25 6.15 -3.54 -5.99
C LEU A 25 7.60 -3.28 -5.57
N GLN A 26 7.97 -2.02 -5.31
CA GLN A 26 9.29 -1.65 -4.80
C GLN A 26 9.53 -2.02 -3.33
N PHE A 27 8.55 -2.60 -2.62
CA PHE A 27 8.73 -3.00 -1.22
C PHE A 27 9.87 -4.01 -1.06
N GLU A 28 9.96 -5.00 -1.94
CA GLU A 28 11.02 -6.01 -1.89
C GLU A 28 12.41 -5.36 -2.06
N GLU A 29 12.55 -4.46 -3.01
CA GLU A 29 13.79 -3.72 -3.24
C GLU A 29 14.18 -2.88 -2.02
N ALA A 30 13.21 -2.23 -1.37
CA ALA A 30 13.43 -1.46 -0.16
C ALA A 30 13.91 -2.37 1.00
N VAL A 31 13.29 -3.54 1.20
CA VAL A 31 13.72 -4.52 2.20
C VAL A 31 15.14 -5.02 1.92
N GLN A 32 15.45 -5.37 0.67
CA GLN A 32 16.78 -5.83 0.26
C GLN A 32 17.84 -4.75 0.45
N SER A 33 17.51 -3.48 0.16
CA SER A 33 18.41 -2.35 0.34
C SER A 33 18.73 -2.13 1.81
N VAL A 34 17.72 -2.18 2.69
CA VAL A 34 17.90 -2.09 4.15
C VAL A 34 18.73 -3.26 4.67
N ALA A 35 18.49 -4.48 4.20
CA ALA A 35 19.26 -5.66 4.58
C ALA A 35 20.73 -5.58 4.14
N ARG A 36 21.00 -4.98 2.97
CA ARG A 36 22.34 -4.84 2.42
C ARG A 36 23.13 -3.71 3.06
N GLU A 37 22.51 -2.55 3.24
CA GLU A 37 23.18 -1.36 3.76
C GLU A 37 23.16 -1.27 5.29
N GLY A 38 22.27 -2.02 5.96
CA GLY A 38 22.09 -1.98 7.41
C GLY A 38 21.52 -0.63 7.89
N GLN A 39 20.80 0.08 7.03
CA GLN A 39 20.32 1.45 7.27
C GLN A 39 18.78 1.49 7.35
N PRO A 40 18.18 1.51 8.56
CA PRO A 40 16.74 1.47 8.75
C PRO A 40 15.98 2.67 8.17
N HIS A 41 16.64 3.83 8.05
CA HIS A 41 16.01 5.05 7.53
C HIS A 41 15.51 4.89 6.09
N ILE A 42 16.11 3.98 5.31
CA ILE A 42 15.67 3.67 3.94
C ILE A 42 14.23 3.11 3.98
N MET A 43 13.93 2.21 4.93
CA MET A 43 12.58 1.69 5.13
C MET A 43 11.62 2.80 5.57
N CYS A 44 12.05 3.67 6.49
CA CYS A 44 11.23 4.79 6.94
C CYS A 44 10.84 5.73 5.79
N SER A 45 11.80 6.10 4.94
CA SER A 45 11.56 6.92 3.75
C SER A 45 10.61 6.24 2.77
N TYR A 46 10.81 4.94 2.52
CA TYR A 46 9.91 4.15 1.66
C TYR A 46 8.47 4.16 2.19
N LEU A 47 8.28 3.90 3.49
CA LEU A 47 6.96 3.86 4.12
C LEU A 47 6.28 5.22 4.10
N PHE A 48 7.04 6.30 4.31
CA PHE A 48 6.53 7.67 4.22
C PHE A 48 6.05 8.01 2.81
N GLU A 49 6.85 7.68 1.79
CA GLU A 49 6.47 7.89 0.39
C GLU A 49 5.25 7.04 0.00
N LEU A 50 5.20 5.78 0.44
CA LEU A 50 4.06 4.89 0.20
C LEU A 50 2.77 5.46 0.79
N ALA A 51 2.82 5.97 2.03
CA ALA A 51 1.68 6.63 2.66
C ALA A 51 1.25 7.90 1.89
N GLY A 52 2.19 8.68 1.38
CA GLY A 52 1.91 9.84 0.53
C GLY A 52 1.21 9.47 -0.79
N GLN A 53 1.69 8.40 -1.47
CA GLN A 53 1.04 7.88 -2.67
C GLN A 53 -0.37 7.37 -2.39
N PHE A 54 -0.56 6.70 -1.25
CA PHE A 54 -1.88 6.24 -0.83
C PHE A 54 -2.84 7.40 -0.57
N SER A 55 -2.40 8.47 0.11
CA SER A 55 -3.22 9.67 0.32
C SER A 55 -3.66 10.30 -1.01
N SER A 56 -2.73 10.42 -1.96
CA SER A 56 -3.02 10.95 -3.30
C SER A 56 -4.02 10.06 -4.07
N PHE A 57 -3.88 8.74 -3.96
CA PHE A 57 -4.82 7.77 -4.53
C PHE A 57 -6.20 7.88 -3.88
N TYR A 58 -6.27 7.98 -2.55
CA TYR A 58 -7.52 8.06 -1.81
C TYR A 58 -8.32 9.32 -2.14
N GLU A 59 -7.64 10.45 -2.35
CA GLU A 59 -8.27 11.72 -2.76
C GLU A 59 -8.74 11.70 -4.22
N ALA A 60 -7.93 11.15 -5.13
CA ALA A 60 -8.25 11.13 -6.56
C ALA A 60 -9.28 10.08 -6.95
N CYS A 61 -9.30 8.93 -6.25
CA CYS A 61 -10.07 7.75 -6.64
C CYS A 61 -11.00 7.32 -5.50
N PRO A 62 -12.25 7.82 -5.43
CA PRO A 62 -13.17 7.48 -4.37
C PRO A 62 -13.47 5.96 -4.37
N ILE A 63 -13.14 5.31 -3.26
CA ILE A 63 -13.24 3.85 -3.13
C ILE A 63 -14.69 3.42 -2.86
N LEU A 64 -15.37 4.10 -1.94
CA LEU A 64 -16.70 3.70 -1.45
C LEU A 64 -17.87 4.14 -2.36
N ILE A 65 -17.63 5.10 -3.26
CA ILE A 65 -18.65 5.72 -4.11
C ILE A 65 -18.60 5.17 -5.55
N ALA A 66 -17.64 4.28 -5.86
CA ALA A 66 -17.55 3.69 -7.18
C ALA A 66 -18.83 2.87 -7.49
N GLU A 67 -19.52 3.26 -8.57
CA GLU A 67 -20.75 2.59 -9.04
C GLU A 67 -20.48 1.18 -9.55
N ASP A 68 -19.28 0.95 -10.09
CA ASP A 68 -18.83 -0.36 -10.54
C ASP A 68 -18.21 -1.15 -9.39
N GLU A 69 -18.88 -2.23 -8.98
CA GLU A 69 -18.45 -3.10 -7.90
C GLU A 69 -17.08 -3.74 -8.21
N THR A 70 -16.71 -3.96 -9.49
CA THR A 70 -15.40 -4.51 -9.84
C THR A 70 -14.26 -3.53 -9.55
N VAL A 71 -14.44 -2.26 -9.90
CA VAL A 71 -13.48 -1.17 -9.63
C VAL A 71 -13.37 -0.91 -8.14
N LYS A 72 -14.50 -0.94 -7.43
CA LYS A 72 -14.54 -0.83 -5.97
C LYS A 72 -13.75 -1.93 -5.27
N GLN A 73 -13.92 -3.19 -5.68
CA GLN A 73 -13.15 -4.32 -5.15
C GLN A 73 -11.65 -4.19 -5.46
N SER A 74 -11.28 -3.74 -6.67
CA SER A 74 -9.88 -3.45 -7.03
C SER A 74 -9.26 -2.41 -6.09
N ARG A 75 -9.94 -1.28 -5.89
CA ARG A 75 -9.47 -0.18 -5.00
C ARG A 75 -9.37 -0.61 -3.54
N LEU A 76 -10.33 -1.40 -3.05
CA LEU A 76 -10.28 -1.99 -1.71
C LEU A 76 -9.09 -2.93 -1.55
N LYS A 77 -8.78 -3.74 -2.57
CA LYS A 77 -7.56 -4.58 -2.57
C LYS A 77 -6.28 -3.75 -2.50
N LEU A 78 -6.19 -2.66 -3.26
CA LEU A 78 -5.03 -1.77 -3.22
C LEU A 78 -4.87 -1.13 -1.84
N ALA A 79 -5.97 -0.68 -1.23
CA ALA A 79 -5.94 -0.15 0.13
C ALA A 79 -5.53 -1.20 1.17
N ALA A 80 -6.09 -2.41 1.08
CA ALA A 80 -5.73 -3.52 1.98
C ALA A 80 -4.26 -3.94 1.81
N LEU A 81 -3.77 -4.01 0.57
CA LEU A 81 -2.37 -4.32 0.27
C LEU A 81 -1.44 -3.25 0.87
N THR A 82 -1.79 -1.97 0.69
CA THR A 82 -1.02 -0.86 1.24
C THR A 82 -0.95 -0.91 2.75
N ALA A 83 -2.07 -1.15 3.42
CA ALA A 83 -2.11 -1.29 4.88
C ALA A 83 -1.25 -2.47 5.36
N LYS A 84 -1.29 -3.61 4.66
CA LYS A 84 -0.46 -4.78 4.96
C LYS A 84 1.04 -4.47 4.79
N THR A 85 1.43 -3.83 3.69
CA THR A 85 2.81 -3.44 3.43
C THR A 85 3.33 -2.47 4.48
N ILE A 86 2.54 -1.46 4.86
CA ILE A 86 2.92 -0.51 5.92
C ILE A 86 3.10 -1.24 7.26
N LYS A 87 2.15 -2.10 7.64
CA LYS A 87 2.23 -2.89 8.87
C LYS A 87 3.46 -3.80 8.87
N GLN A 88 3.76 -4.46 7.77
CA GLN A 88 4.94 -5.31 7.62
C GLN A 88 6.23 -4.50 7.71
N GLY A 89 6.34 -3.37 7.01
CA GLY A 89 7.53 -2.52 7.07
C GLY A 89 7.78 -1.94 8.46
N LEU A 90 6.73 -1.51 9.16
CA LEU A 90 6.83 -1.04 10.55
C LEU A 90 7.22 -2.18 11.50
N SER A 91 6.65 -3.37 11.32
CA SER A 91 7.03 -4.55 12.10
C SER A 91 8.49 -4.95 11.90
N LEU A 92 9.02 -4.84 10.67
CA LEU A 92 10.45 -5.05 10.38
C LEU A 92 11.36 -4.02 11.09
N LEU A 93 10.84 -2.82 11.37
CA LEU A 93 11.52 -1.79 12.16
C LEU A 93 11.35 -2.00 13.67
N GLY A 94 10.58 -2.99 14.11
CA GLY A 94 10.25 -3.23 15.51
C GLY A 94 9.21 -2.25 16.07
N ILE A 95 8.41 -1.62 15.22
CA ILE A 95 7.36 -0.69 15.60
C ILE A 95 6.01 -1.40 15.51
N ASP A 96 5.30 -1.49 16.63
CA ASP A 96 3.93 -2.00 16.67
C ASP A 96 2.93 -0.98 16.14
N THR A 97 1.97 -1.45 15.35
CA THR A 97 0.90 -0.64 14.77
C THR A 97 -0.40 -0.79 15.57
N LEU A 98 -1.12 0.31 15.78
CA LEU A 98 -2.49 0.30 16.31
C LEU A 98 -3.51 0.03 15.18
N GLU A 99 -4.59 -0.68 15.47
CA GLU A 99 -5.66 -0.95 14.49
C GLU A 99 -6.55 0.28 14.23
N ARG A 100 -6.64 1.18 15.20
CA ARG A 100 -7.27 2.50 15.11
C ARG A 100 -6.48 3.48 15.96
N MET A 101 -6.20 4.66 15.41
CA MET A 101 -5.83 5.86 16.16
C MET A 101 -7.07 6.70 16.43
#